data_AF-R7LEC9-F1
#
_entry.id   AF-R7LEC9-F1
#
_cell.length_a   1.000
_cell.length_b   1.000
_cell.length_c   1.000
_cell.angle_alpha   90.00
_cell.angle_beta   90.00
_cell.angle_gamma   90.00
#
_symmetry.space_group_name_H-M   'P 1'
#
loop_
_entity.id
_entity.type
_entity.pdbx_description
1 polymer ?
#
loop_
_entity_poly.entity_id
_entity_poly.type
_entity_poly.pdbx_seq_one_letter_code
_entity_poly.pdbx_strand_id
1 'polypeptide(L)'
;MKLLFDFGGVLVDLDRERVVNAFAELGLDMHNYLGAYRQSGPFSLLEQGKISVHEFCNEIRNLTGHTELTDESIVKAWKAFLPGVPAERLEMLLKIKQHYSVNLLSNTNVIHWQQACDDFFHYHDREVNDFFDQIFLSYELGVEKPEPRIYEAVIEGLGVPANEILFFDDSEVNCEAARKCGMQACLAPAHSEWFKYFNEDGKLLLS
;
A
#
# COMPACT_ATOMS: atom_id res chain seq x y z
N MET A 1 -0.54 -17.01 -15.01
CA MET A 1 0.07 -16.47 -13.77
C MET A 1 0.03 -14.95 -13.77
N LYS A 2 -0.57 -14.35 -12.76
CA LYS A 2 -0.57 -12.91 -12.49
C LYS A 2 0.16 -12.63 -11.18
N LEU A 3 0.94 -11.56 -11.14
CA LEU A 3 1.67 -11.15 -9.95
C LEU A 3 0.91 -10.01 -9.28
N LEU A 4 0.80 -10.10 -7.97
CA LEU A 4 0.13 -9.12 -7.13
C LEU A 4 1.11 -8.65 -6.07
N PHE A 5 1.32 -7.36 -5.95
CA PHE A 5 2.25 -6.77 -4.99
C PHE A 5 1.48 -5.91 -3.99
N ASP A 6 1.87 -6.00 -2.71
CA ASP A 6 1.55 -4.92 -1.77
C ASP A 6 2.30 -3.65 -2.13
N PHE A 7 1.80 -2.51 -1.64
CA PHE A 7 2.44 -1.22 -1.78
C PHE A 7 3.38 -0.93 -0.61
N GLY A 8 2.83 -0.76 0.60
CA GLY A 8 3.60 -0.42 1.81
C GLY A 8 4.52 -1.56 2.22
N GLY A 9 5.78 -1.25 2.53
CA GLY A 9 6.76 -2.26 2.96
C GLY A 9 7.30 -3.13 1.83
N VAL A 10 6.59 -3.30 0.71
CA VAL A 10 7.06 -4.07 -0.45
C VAL A 10 7.62 -3.15 -1.55
N LEU A 11 6.83 -2.16 -1.99
CA LEU A 11 7.20 -1.24 -3.06
C LEU A 11 7.62 0.12 -2.51
N VAL A 12 6.81 0.74 -1.65
CA VAL A 12 7.15 1.99 -0.97
C VAL A 12 7.71 1.67 0.42
N ASP A 13 8.79 2.37 0.81
CA ASP A 13 9.26 2.28 2.18
C ASP A 13 8.28 2.98 3.13
N LEU A 14 8.34 2.65 4.42
CA LEU A 14 7.50 3.25 5.46
C LEU A 14 8.40 3.86 6.53
N ASP A 15 8.16 5.13 6.86
CA ASP A 15 8.92 5.87 7.89
C ASP A 15 8.01 6.26 9.06
N ARG A 16 7.89 5.33 10.02
CA ARG A 16 7.02 5.48 11.20
C ARG A 16 7.47 6.65 12.09
N GLU A 17 8.77 6.79 12.31
CA GLU A 17 9.31 7.85 13.16
C GLU A 17 9.07 9.23 12.53
N ARG A 18 9.21 9.35 11.21
CA ARG A 18 8.95 10.62 10.52
C ARG A 18 7.49 11.07 10.63
N VAL A 19 6.52 10.17 10.47
CA VAL A 19 5.11 10.53 10.65
C VAL A 19 4.76 10.81 12.11
N VAL A 20 5.35 10.06 13.06
CA VAL A 20 5.19 10.33 14.50
C VAL A 20 5.66 11.75 14.84
N ASN A 21 6.87 12.10 14.40
CA ASN A 21 7.41 13.44 14.62
C ASN A 21 6.56 14.53 13.96
N ALA A 22 6.11 14.31 12.72
CA ALA A 22 5.28 15.27 12.01
C ALA A 22 3.93 15.53 12.69
N PHE A 23 3.29 14.50 13.28
CA PHE A 23 2.05 14.68 14.03
C PHE A 23 2.27 15.19 15.46
N ALA A 24 3.42 14.90 16.07
CA ALA A 24 3.78 15.48 17.36
C ALA A 24 3.86 17.02 17.27
N GLU A 25 4.35 17.56 16.15
CA GLU A 25 4.32 19.01 15.86
C GLU A 25 2.89 19.58 15.76
N LEU A 26 1.90 18.75 15.41
CA LEU A 26 0.48 19.12 15.38
C LEU A 26 -0.23 18.91 16.73
N GLY A 27 0.47 18.35 17.72
CA GLY A 27 -0.08 18.03 19.04
C GLY A 27 -0.76 16.67 19.14
N LEU A 28 -0.49 15.74 18.21
CA LEU A 28 -1.03 14.37 18.25
C LEU A 28 0.07 13.34 18.46
N ASP A 29 -0.08 12.47 19.47
CA ASP A 29 0.75 11.28 19.63
C ASP A 29 0.22 10.13 18.77
N MET A 30 0.96 9.81 17.72
CA MET A 30 0.62 8.77 16.75
C MET A 30 0.88 7.35 17.20
N HIS A 31 1.63 7.12 18.29
CA HIS A 31 1.96 5.76 18.73
C HIS A 31 0.72 4.93 19.08
N ASN A 32 -0.36 5.58 19.51
CA ASN A 32 -1.65 4.92 19.80
C ASN A 32 -2.47 4.57 18.55
N TYR A 33 -2.12 5.14 17.40
CA TYR A 33 -2.85 4.99 16.14
C TYR A 33 -2.12 4.10 15.14
N LEU A 34 -0.78 4.12 15.16
CA LEU A 34 0.10 3.32 14.31
C LEU A 34 0.24 1.87 14.81
N GLY A 35 -0.74 1.01 14.55
CA GLY A 35 -0.63 -0.42 14.83
C GLY A 35 0.36 -1.14 13.90
N ALA A 36 0.92 -2.26 14.35
CA ALA A 36 1.93 -3.02 13.59
C ALA A 36 1.43 -3.45 12.20
N TYR A 37 0.13 -3.72 12.07
CA TYR A 37 -0.50 -4.25 10.85
C TYR A 37 -1.71 -3.44 10.36
N ARG A 38 -2.29 -2.59 11.21
CA ARG A 38 -3.49 -1.80 10.90
C ARG A 38 -3.48 -0.51 11.71
N GLN A 39 -3.93 0.57 11.09
CA GLN A 39 -4.18 1.82 11.80
C GLN A 39 -5.42 1.73 12.69
N SER A 40 -5.57 2.66 13.63
CA SER A 40 -6.78 2.79 14.45
C SER A 40 -7.43 4.17 14.31
N GLY A 41 -8.67 4.31 14.80
CA GLY A 41 -9.38 5.58 14.81
C GLY A 41 -9.59 6.18 13.40
N PRO A 42 -9.44 7.52 13.24
CA PRO A 42 -9.73 8.19 11.97
C PRO A 42 -8.83 7.73 10.81
N PHE A 43 -7.60 7.30 11.09
CA PHE A 43 -6.69 6.75 10.09
C PHE A 43 -7.24 5.47 9.45
N SER A 44 -7.73 4.53 10.28
CA SER A 44 -8.36 3.31 9.79
C SER A 44 -9.65 3.56 9.01
N LEU A 45 -10.44 4.55 9.44
CA LEU A 45 -11.66 4.93 8.72
C LEU A 45 -11.35 5.50 7.33
N LEU A 46 -10.27 6.28 7.22
CA LEU A 46 -9.80 6.81 5.94
C LEU A 46 -9.27 5.68 5.02
N GLU A 47 -8.52 4.71 5.56
CA GLU A 47 -8.04 3.53 4.82
C GLU A 47 -9.16 2.62 4.31
N GLN A 48 -10.31 2.63 4.97
CA GLN A 48 -11.52 1.91 4.55
C GLN A 48 -12.43 2.75 3.64
N GLY A 49 -12.08 4.00 3.34
CA GLY A 49 -12.92 4.92 2.57
C GLY A 49 -14.23 5.32 3.26
N LYS A 50 -14.31 5.15 4.59
CA LYS A 50 -15.52 5.44 5.39
C LYS A 50 -15.69 6.92 5.72
N ILE A 51 -14.61 7.68 5.63
CA ILE A 51 -14.60 9.14 5.81
C ILE A 51 -13.81 9.80 4.69
N SER A 52 -14.19 11.02 4.34
CA SER A 52 -13.47 11.88 3.41
C SER A 52 -12.20 12.47 4.05
N VAL A 53 -11.31 13.04 3.23
CA VAL A 53 -10.12 13.77 3.71
C VAL A 53 -10.51 14.93 4.63
N HIS A 54 -11.61 15.63 4.32
CA HIS A 54 -12.08 16.74 5.14
C HIS A 54 -12.57 16.27 6.51
N GLU A 55 -13.36 15.19 6.55
CA GLU A 55 -13.80 14.56 7.81
C GLU A 55 -12.61 14.04 8.62
N PHE A 56 -11.64 13.39 7.97
CA PHE A 56 -10.38 12.99 8.60
C PHE A 56 -9.67 14.18 9.25
N CYS A 57 -9.51 15.30 8.53
CA CYS A 57 -8.87 16.49 9.11
C CYS A 57 -9.67 17.08 10.27
N ASN A 58 -11.01 17.05 10.22
CA ASN A 58 -11.86 17.46 11.33
C ASN A 58 -11.66 16.57 12.56
N GLU A 59 -11.58 15.25 12.38
CA GLU A 59 -11.29 14.34 13.49
C GLU A 59 -9.92 14.59 14.11
N ILE A 60 -8.89 14.88 13.29
CA ILE A 60 -7.57 15.25 13.81
C ILE A 60 -7.65 16.53 14.65
N ARG A 61 -8.35 17.57 14.18
CA ARG A 61 -8.58 18.80 14.97
C ARG A 61 -9.31 18.52 16.29
N ASN A 62 -10.28 17.61 16.29
CA ASN A 62 -11.00 17.22 17.51
C ASN A 62 -10.09 16.49 18.50
N LEU A 63 -9.23 15.58 18.01
CA LEU A 63 -8.30 14.82 18.84
C LEU A 63 -7.19 15.69 19.45
N THR A 64 -6.68 16.67 18.70
CA THR A 64 -5.64 17.59 19.19
C THR A 64 -6.20 18.75 20.00
N GLY A 65 -7.48 19.11 19.80
CA GLY A 65 -8.07 20.34 20.33
C GLY A 65 -7.63 21.61 19.59
N HIS A 66 -6.87 21.47 18.50
CA HIS A 66 -6.29 22.58 17.72
C HIS A 66 -7.13 22.86 16.47
N THR A 67 -8.20 23.65 16.62
CA THR A 67 -9.16 23.95 15.53
C THR A 67 -8.57 24.77 14.38
N GLU A 68 -7.43 25.43 14.60
CA GLU A 68 -6.72 26.27 13.64
C GLU A 68 -5.85 25.49 12.66
N LEU A 69 -5.61 24.19 12.90
CA LEU A 69 -4.85 23.34 11.99
C LEU A 69 -5.53 23.28 10.62
N THR A 70 -4.77 23.57 9.56
CA THR A 70 -5.28 23.51 8.19
C THR A 70 -5.30 22.07 7.69
N ASP A 71 -6.21 21.78 6.77
CA ASP A 71 -6.23 20.47 6.09
C ASP A 71 -4.87 20.19 5.42
N GLU A 72 -4.22 21.22 4.87
CA GLU A 72 -2.88 21.11 4.27
C GLU A 72 -1.81 20.66 5.27
N SER A 73 -1.77 21.22 6.49
CA SER A 73 -0.75 20.83 7.48
C SER A 73 -0.94 19.40 7.97
N ILE A 74 -2.20 18.98 8.15
CA ILE A 74 -2.56 17.61 8.56
C ILE A 74 -2.22 16.62 7.45
N VAL A 75 -2.62 16.90 6.20
CA VAL A 75 -2.30 16.08 5.03
C VAL A 75 -0.79 15.98 4.84
N LYS A 76 -0.05 17.08 4.99
CA LYS A 76 1.42 17.08 4.91
C LYS A 76 2.05 16.20 5.97
N ALA A 77 1.56 16.25 7.21
CA ALA A 77 2.05 15.38 8.28
C ALA A 77 1.78 13.91 7.96
N TRP A 78 0.59 13.58 7.41
CA TRP A 78 0.26 12.21 7.02
C TRP A 78 1.09 11.69 5.84
N LYS A 79 1.35 12.55 4.84
CA LYS A 79 2.25 12.23 3.72
C LYS A 79 3.68 11.93 4.17
N ALA A 80 4.10 12.38 5.35
CA ALA A 80 5.44 12.12 5.87
C ALA A 80 5.71 10.63 6.18
N PHE A 81 4.65 9.80 6.22
CA PHE A 81 4.77 8.36 6.40
C PHE A 81 5.47 7.66 5.23
N LEU A 82 5.35 8.20 4.02
CA LEU A 82 5.90 7.60 2.80
C LEU A 82 7.11 8.42 2.31
N PRO A 83 8.35 7.92 2.50
CA PRO A 83 9.54 8.57 1.95
C PRO A 83 9.66 8.44 0.42
N GLY A 84 9.08 7.40 -0.19
CA GLY A 84 9.06 7.19 -1.63
C GLY A 84 9.30 5.73 -2.04
N VAL A 85 9.19 5.48 -3.35
CA VAL A 85 9.51 4.17 -3.96
C VAL A 85 10.94 4.22 -4.48
N PRO A 86 11.86 3.37 -3.98
CA PRO A 86 13.22 3.28 -4.52
C PRO A 86 13.25 2.94 -6.01
N ALA A 87 14.14 3.60 -6.76
CA ALA A 87 14.21 3.50 -8.21
C ALA A 87 14.44 2.07 -8.71
N GLU A 88 15.25 1.28 -7.99
CA GLU A 88 15.52 -0.11 -8.33
C GLU A 88 14.25 -0.98 -8.33
N ARG A 89 13.25 -0.66 -7.49
CA ARG A 89 11.97 -1.38 -7.44
C ARG A 89 11.13 -1.06 -8.67
N LEU A 90 11.13 0.19 -9.12
CA LEU A 90 10.48 0.60 -10.37
C LEU A 90 11.13 -0.08 -11.58
N GLU A 91 12.47 -0.09 -11.64
CA GLU A 91 13.22 -0.81 -12.68
C GLU A 91 12.90 -2.30 -12.71
N MET A 92 12.85 -2.95 -11.54
CA MET A 92 12.50 -4.37 -11.44
C MET A 92 11.05 -4.63 -11.88
N LEU A 93 10.09 -3.80 -11.49
CA LEU A 93 8.69 -3.92 -11.95
C LEU A 93 8.60 -3.84 -13.48
N LEU A 94 9.34 -2.92 -14.11
CA LEU A 94 9.37 -2.81 -15.58
C LEU A 94 9.95 -4.04 -16.26
N LYS A 95 10.97 -4.68 -15.67
CA LYS A 95 11.52 -5.95 -16.16
C LYS A 95 10.51 -7.09 -16.03
N ILE A 96 9.89 -7.21 -14.86
CA ILE A 96 8.87 -8.24 -14.58
C ILE A 96 7.68 -8.12 -15.53
N LYS A 97 7.23 -6.90 -15.83
CA LYS A 97 6.09 -6.64 -16.73
C LYS A 97 6.32 -7.11 -18.17
N GLN A 98 7.58 -7.35 -18.57
CA GLN A 98 7.89 -7.97 -19.88
C GLN A 98 7.48 -9.45 -19.94
N HIS A 99 7.19 -10.08 -18.80
CA HIS A 99 6.97 -11.52 -18.67
C HIS A 99 5.66 -11.88 -17.99
N TYR A 100 5.13 -11.00 -17.13
CA TYR A 100 3.93 -11.27 -16.35
C TYR A 100 3.00 -10.07 -16.33
N SER A 101 1.72 -10.35 -16.04
CA SER A 101 0.82 -9.30 -15.61
C SER A 101 1.17 -8.89 -14.18
N VAL A 102 1.36 -7.58 -13.96
CA VAL A 102 1.79 -7.00 -12.68
C VAL A 102 0.65 -6.16 -12.13
N ASN A 103 0.23 -6.44 -10.91
CA ASN A 103 -0.95 -5.84 -10.30
C ASN A 103 -0.63 -5.40 -8.86
N LEU A 104 -1.41 -4.47 -8.32
CA LEU A 104 -1.22 -3.95 -6.97
C LEU A 104 -2.43 -4.28 -6.08
N LEU A 105 -2.21 -4.70 -4.84
CA LEU A 105 -3.23 -4.76 -3.78
C LEU A 105 -2.71 -4.08 -2.52
N SER A 106 -3.33 -2.95 -2.13
CA SER A 106 -2.86 -2.20 -0.96
C SER A 106 -3.98 -1.82 0.00
N ASN A 107 -3.69 -2.01 1.30
CA ASN A 107 -4.35 -1.24 2.35
C ASN A 107 -3.74 0.16 2.34
N THR A 108 -4.49 1.13 1.82
CA THR A 108 -4.04 2.52 1.71
C THR A 108 -5.21 3.47 1.81
N ASN A 109 -4.94 4.76 1.70
CA ASN A 109 -5.93 5.81 1.71
C ASN A 109 -5.71 6.77 0.53
N VAL A 110 -6.74 7.58 0.24
CA VAL A 110 -6.72 8.54 -0.87
C VAL A 110 -5.54 9.53 -0.80
N ILE A 111 -5.07 9.93 0.39
CA ILE A 111 -3.95 10.87 0.54
C ILE A 111 -2.64 10.23 0.08
N HIS A 112 -2.37 9.02 0.58
CA HIS A 112 -1.14 8.28 0.27
C HIS A 112 -1.13 7.77 -1.16
N TRP A 113 -2.27 7.31 -1.68
CA TRP A 113 -2.33 6.88 -3.07
C TRP A 113 -2.13 8.03 -4.04
N GLN A 114 -2.75 9.19 -3.79
CA GLN A 114 -2.52 10.39 -4.61
C GLN A 114 -1.05 10.83 -4.55
N GLN A 115 -0.43 10.83 -3.37
CA GLN A 115 1.01 11.08 -3.23
C GLN A 115 1.85 10.11 -4.06
N ALA A 116 1.51 8.82 -4.05
CA ALA A 116 2.24 7.83 -4.82
C ALA A 116 2.15 8.06 -6.34
N CYS A 117 0.94 8.37 -6.83
CA CYS A 117 0.73 8.72 -8.23
C CYS A 117 1.52 9.97 -8.64
N ASP A 118 1.47 11.03 -7.82
CA ASP A 118 2.06 12.33 -8.14
C ASP A 118 3.59 12.37 -7.99
N ASP A 119 4.14 11.60 -7.05
CA ASP A 119 5.53 11.77 -6.61
C ASP A 119 6.39 10.51 -6.82
N PHE A 120 5.82 9.29 -6.77
CA PHE A 120 6.61 8.05 -6.62
C PHE A 120 6.59 7.13 -7.84
N PHE A 121 5.53 7.17 -8.64
CA PHE A 121 5.43 6.36 -9.86
C PHE A 121 5.76 7.15 -11.13
N HIS A 122 6.59 8.19 -11.00
CA HIS A 122 7.21 8.88 -12.13
C HIS A 122 8.67 8.45 -12.27
N TYR A 123 8.95 7.69 -13.32
CA TYR A 123 10.32 7.23 -13.61
C TYR A 123 10.56 7.26 -15.12
N HIS A 124 11.47 8.14 -15.54
CA HIS A 124 11.62 8.54 -16.95
C HIS A 124 10.29 9.04 -17.55
N ASP A 125 9.82 8.38 -18.61
CA ASP A 125 8.57 8.64 -19.33
C ASP A 125 7.47 7.65 -18.94
N ARG A 126 7.53 7.09 -17.73
CA ARG A 126 6.54 6.15 -17.18
C ARG A 126 5.75 6.78 -16.04
N GLU A 127 4.47 6.45 -16.00
CA GLU A 127 3.53 6.78 -14.93
C GLU A 127 2.98 5.50 -14.27
N VAL A 128 2.16 5.64 -13.24
CA VAL A 128 1.62 4.52 -12.45
C VAL A 128 1.00 3.39 -13.30
N ASN A 129 0.28 3.73 -14.37
CA ASN A 129 -0.38 2.76 -15.26
C ASN A 129 0.60 1.98 -16.14
N ASP A 130 1.84 2.44 -16.29
CA ASP A 130 2.86 1.68 -16.99
C ASP A 130 3.48 0.58 -16.12
N PHE A 131 3.35 0.68 -14.80
CA PHE A 131 3.84 -0.35 -13.86
C PHE A 131 2.79 -1.44 -13.62
N PHE A 132 1.51 -1.07 -13.50
CA PHE A 132 0.44 -2.00 -13.09
C PHE A 132 -0.65 -2.15 -14.16
N ASP A 133 -1.13 -3.38 -14.37
CA ASP A 133 -2.27 -3.67 -15.24
C ASP A 133 -3.60 -3.45 -14.51
N GLN A 134 -3.64 -3.76 -13.21
CA GLN A 134 -4.78 -3.48 -12.33
C GLN A 134 -4.28 -3.08 -10.94
N ILE A 135 -5.06 -2.21 -10.30
CA ILE A 135 -4.76 -1.63 -9.00
C ILE A 135 -5.99 -1.80 -8.11
N PHE A 136 -5.80 -2.42 -6.96
CA PHE A 136 -6.85 -2.71 -5.98
C PHE A 136 -6.54 -1.99 -4.66
N LEU A 137 -7.34 -0.99 -4.33
CA LEU A 137 -7.13 -0.13 -3.17
C LEU A 137 -8.23 -0.37 -2.13
N SER A 138 -7.84 -0.57 -0.88
CA SER A 138 -8.80 -0.89 0.20
C SER A 138 -9.92 0.15 0.33
N TYR A 139 -9.59 1.44 0.22
CA TYR A 139 -10.57 2.52 0.39
C TYR A 139 -11.58 2.61 -0.78
N GLU A 140 -11.21 2.13 -1.98
CA GLU A 140 -12.13 2.05 -3.13
C GLU A 140 -13.00 0.80 -3.05
N LEU A 141 -12.45 -0.31 -2.55
CA LEU A 141 -13.17 -1.57 -2.37
C LEU A 141 -14.04 -1.60 -1.09
N GLY A 142 -13.77 -0.72 -0.13
CA GLY A 142 -14.44 -0.66 1.18
C GLY A 142 -14.12 -1.85 2.09
N VAL A 143 -13.05 -2.59 1.79
CA VAL A 143 -12.55 -3.76 2.54
C VAL A 143 -11.03 -3.73 2.54
N GLU A 144 -10.40 -4.31 3.56
CA GLU A 144 -8.94 -4.29 3.74
C GLU A 144 -8.39 -5.70 4.01
N LYS A 145 -7.10 -5.92 3.72
CA LYS A 145 -6.37 -7.11 4.18
C LYS A 145 -6.32 -7.12 5.71
N PRO A 146 -6.43 -8.28 6.38
CA PRO A 146 -6.46 -9.64 5.82
C PRO A 146 -7.90 -10.19 5.63
N GLU A 147 -8.93 -9.36 5.46
CA GLU A 147 -10.30 -9.85 5.32
C GLU A 147 -10.45 -10.67 4.02
N PRO A 148 -11.03 -11.90 4.05
CA PRO A 148 -11.16 -12.77 2.87
C PRO A 148 -11.77 -12.08 1.64
N ARG A 149 -12.74 -11.18 1.90
CA ARG A 149 -13.48 -10.46 0.86
C ARG A 149 -12.60 -9.59 -0.03
N ILE A 150 -11.46 -9.08 0.44
CA ILE A 150 -10.56 -8.31 -0.41
C ILE A 150 -9.86 -9.19 -1.44
N TYR A 151 -9.46 -10.40 -1.05
CA TYR A 151 -8.82 -11.36 -1.96
C TYR A 151 -9.84 -11.91 -2.96
N GLU A 152 -11.08 -12.16 -2.53
CA GLU A 152 -12.18 -12.53 -3.43
C GLU A 152 -12.43 -11.46 -4.50
N ALA A 153 -12.47 -10.18 -4.10
CA ALA A 153 -12.62 -9.07 -5.04
C ALA A 153 -11.45 -8.98 -6.04
N VAL A 154 -10.22 -9.23 -5.59
CA VAL A 154 -9.04 -9.29 -6.48
C VAL A 154 -9.12 -10.47 -7.44
N ILE A 155 -9.48 -11.66 -6.96
CA ILE A 155 -9.63 -12.86 -7.80
C ILE A 155 -10.68 -12.60 -8.89
N GLU A 156 -11.82 -12.01 -8.53
CA GLU A 156 -12.87 -11.63 -9.47
C GLU A 156 -12.37 -10.58 -10.49
N GLY A 157 -11.76 -9.49 -10.04
CA GLY A 157 -11.27 -8.42 -10.92
C GLY A 157 -10.15 -8.86 -11.86
N LEU A 158 -9.28 -9.75 -11.40
CA LEU A 158 -8.22 -10.34 -12.23
C LEU A 158 -8.75 -11.37 -13.23
N GLY A 159 -9.91 -11.97 -12.97
CA GLY A 159 -10.59 -12.89 -13.89
C GLY A 159 -9.82 -14.19 -14.16
N VAL A 160 -9.01 -14.65 -13.20
CA VAL A 160 -8.23 -15.89 -13.29
C VAL A 160 -8.47 -16.76 -12.05
N PRO A 161 -8.22 -18.09 -12.12
CA PRO A 161 -8.24 -18.94 -10.94
C PRO A 161 -7.32 -18.41 -9.84
N ALA A 162 -7.73 -18.53 -8.57
CA ALA A 162 -6.95 -18.00 -7.44
C ALA A 162 -5.51 -18.55 -7.40
N ASN A 163 -5.32 -19.84 -7.73
CA ASN A 163 -4.03 -20.49 -7.78
C ASN A 163 -3.11 -20.01 -8.93
N GLU A 164 -3.61 -19.17 -9.84
CA GLU A 164 -2.82 -18.47 -10.85
C GLU A 164 -2.41 -17.05 -10.43
N ILE A 165 -2.65 -16.66 -9.18
CA ILE A 165 -2.22 -15.38 -8.63
C ILE A 165 -1.15 -15.64 -7.57
N LEU A 166 0.01 -14.99 -7.73
CA LEU A 166 1.09 -14.99 -6.76
C LEU A 166 1.18 -13.62 -6.09
N PHE A 167 0.92 -13.59 -4.79
CA PHE A 167 0.90 -12.39 -3.97
C PHE A 167 2.21 -12.20 -3.19
N PHE A 168 2.74 -10.97 -3.19
CA PHE A 168 3.91 -10.56 -2.41
C PHE A 168 3.49 -9.49 -1.39
N ASP A 169 3.62 -9.79 -0.11
CA ASP A 169 3.21 -8.91 1.00
C ASP A 169 4.20 -9.04 2.16
N ASP A 170 4.44 -7.97 2.90
CA ASP A 170 5.39 -7.96 4.02
C ASP A 170 4.79 -8.52 5.33
N SER A 171 3.48 -8.76 5.36
CA SER A 171 2.74 -9.34 6.48
C SER A 171 2.39 -10.81 6.24
N GLU A 172 2.86 -11.69 7.13
CA GLU A 172 2.52 -13.12 7.09
C GLU A 172 1.02 -13.34 7.29
N VAL A 173 0.35 -12.49 8.09
CA VAL A 173 -1.10 -12.59 8.30
C VAL A 173 -1.87 -12.37 6.99
N ASN A 174 -1.40 -11.41 6.16
CA ASN A 174 -1.98 -11.17 4.84
C ASN A 174 -1.68 -12.34 3.90
N CYS A 175 -0.44 -12.83 3.86
CA CYS A 175 -0.05 -13.98 3.07
C CYS A 175 -0.86 -15.24 3.42
N GLU A 176 -1.04 -15.54 4.70
CA GLU A 176 -1.86 -16.67 5.15
C GLU A 176 -3.32 -16.54 4.74
N ALA A 177 -3.90 -15.34 4.84
CA ALA A 177 -5.27 -15.09 4.42
C ALA A 177 -5.45 -15.28 2.90
N ALA A 178 -4.52 -14.75 2.09
CA ALA A 178 -4.50 -14.97 0.65
C ALA A 178 -4.42 -16.46 0.28
N ARG A 179 -3.56 -17.23 0.97
CA ARG A 179 -3.46 -18.69 0.79
C ARG A 179 -4.75 -19.42 1.17
N LYS A 180 -5.43 -19.00 2.24
CA LYS A 180 -6.75 -19.54 2.62
C LYS A 180 -7.83 -19.27 1.57
N CYS A 181 -7.70 -18.18 0.80
CA CYS A 181 -8.54 -17.87 -0.36
C CYS A 181 -8.09 -18.58 -1.65
N GLY A 182 -7.09 -19.46 -1.59
CA GLY A 182 -6.63 -20.27 -2.73
C GLY A 182 -5.55 -19.62 -3.60
N MET A 183 -5.04 -18.45 -3.21
CA MET A 183 -3.93 -17.80 -3.89
C MET A 183 -2.58 -18.42 -3.50
N GLN A 184 -1.56 -18.18 -4.33
CA GLN A 184 -0.18 -18.35 -3.90
C GLN A 184 0.27 -17.07 -3.20
N ALA A 185 1.09 -17.16 -2.15
CA ALA A 185 1.62 -15.98 -1.47
C ALA A 185 3.04 -16.21 -0.93
N CYS A 186 3.90 -15.21 -1.08
CA CYS A 186 5.26 -15.16 -0.59
C CYS A 186 5.45 -13.96 0.35
N LEU A 187 6.04 -14.20 1.51
CA LEU A 187 6.44 -13.14 2.42
C LEU A 187 7.55 -12.31 1.77
N ALA A 188 7.31 -11.02 1.63
CA ALA A 188 8.16 -10.04 0.99
C ALA A 188 8.50 -8.91 1.97
N PRO A 189 9.43 -9.11 2.90
CA PRO A 189 9.81 -8.07 3.85
C PRO A 189 10.34 -6.81 3.16
N ALA A 190 10.46 -5.74 3.93
CA ALA A 190 11.08 -4.49 3.49
C ALA A 190 12.49 -4.66 2.92
N HIS A 191 12.97 -3.59 2.27
CA HIS A 191 14.32 -3.52 1.66
C HIS A 191 14.51 -4.41 0.42
N SER A 192 13.48 -4.48 -0.42
CA SER A 192 13.54 -5.17 -1.73
C SER A 192 13.81 -6.67 -1.61
N GLU A 193 13.52 -7.30 -0.47
CA GLU A 193 13.71 -8.74 -0.24
C GLU A 193 12.94 -9.61 -1.23
N TRP A 194 11.88 -9.08 -1.83
CA TRP A 194 11.13 -9.77 -2.88
C TRP A 194 11.92 -9.96 -4.18
N PHE A 195 13.03 -9.23 -4.40
CA PHE A 195 13.89 -9.42 -5.57
C PHE A 195 14.46 -10.84 -5.65
N LYS A 196 14.64 -11.52 -4.50
CA LYS A 196 15.14 -12.90 -4.46
C LYS A 196 14.26 -13.90 -5.20
N TYR A 197 12.99 -13.56 -5.46
CA TYR A 197 12.07 -14.38 -6.23
C TYR A 197 12.24 -14.22 -7.74
N PHE A 198 13.08 -13.29 -8.19
CA PHE A 198 13.28 -12.96 -9.60
C PHE A 198 14.76 -13.00 -9.97
N ASN A 199 15.05 -13.30 -11.23
CA ASN A 199 16.37 -13.10 -11.79
C ASN A 199 16.57 -11.64 -12.24
N GLU A 200 17.76 -11.31 -12.75
CA GLU A 200 18.11 -9.95 -13.21
C GLU A 200 17.25 -9.44 -14.37
N ASP A 201 16.58 -10.34 -15.10
CA ASP A 201 15.65 -10.04 -16.21
C ASP A 201 14.18 -9.96 -15.74
N GLY A 202 13.91 -10.09 -14.44
CA GLY A 202 12.54 -10.04 -13.90
C GLY A 202 11.72 -11.32 -14.12
N LYS A 203 12.36 -12.47 -14.40
CA LYS A 203 11.68 -13.78 -14.47
C LYS A 203 11.65 -14.44 -13.10
N LEU A 204 10.52 -15.04 -12.74
CA LEU A 204 10.38 -15.79 -11.49
C LEU A 204 11.40 -16.95 -11.43
N LEU A 205 12.01 -17.11 -10.26
CA LEU A 205 12.91 -18.22 -9.90
C LEU A 205 12.20 -19.36 -9.18
N LEU A 206 10.89 -19.23 -8.94
CA LEU A 206 10.07 -20.25 -8.28
C LEU A 206 9.86 -21.44 -9.23
N SER A 207 10.26 -22.63 -8.78
CA SER A 207 10.15 -23.92 -9.50
C SER A 207 8.76 -24.55 -9.38
#